data_AF-A0A962TIY1-F1
#
_entry.id   AF-A0A962TIY1-F1
#
_cell.length_a   1.000
_cell.length_b   1.000
_cell.length_c   1.000
_cell.angle_alpha   90.00
_cell.angle_beta   90.00
_cell.angle_gamma   90.00
#
_symmetry.space_group_name_H-M   'P 1'
#
loop_
_entity.id
_entity.type
_entity.pdbx_description
1 polymer ?
#
loop_
_entity_poly.entity_id
_entity_poly.type
_entity_poly.pdbx_seq_one_letter_code
_entity_poly.pdbx_strand_id
1 'polypeptide(L)'
;SSVTVNVPSVGRIPNGATVERQVPGKFGGRDDDPIVLNLHQADFTTAERMVAAINQALGGQAAQAIDASSVQVLGPADPNQRVSLIAVLENIEVVPAQGAAKVIVNSRTGTVVIGQNVQVGPAAVSHGNMTVTITADPIVSQPAPFSGGRTAVVPNANISVNQEKKPMFLFNPGVALDDIVRAVNQVGASPTDLIAILEALKAAGALKAELIVI
;
A
#
# COMPACT_ATOMS: atom_id res chain seq x y z
N SER A 1 24.72 -68.58 -52.39
CA SER A 1 23.81 -68.44 -51.24
C SER A 1 24.50 -67.62 -50.16
N SER A 2 24.08 -66.36 -49.93
CA SER A 2 24.58 -65.58 -48.80
C SER A 2 23.62 -65.74 -47.62
N VAL A 3 24.16 -66.20 -46.49
CA VAL A 3 23.45 -66.23 -45.21
C VAL A 3 23.60 -64.84 -44.60
N THR A 4 22.49 -64.15 -44.40
CA THR A 4 22.48 -62.89 -43.65
C THR A 4 22.45 -63.24 -42.17
N VAL A 5 23.56 -63.03 -41.47
CA VAL A 5 23.65 -63.13 -40.01
C VAL A 5 23.68 -61.71 -39.45
N ASN A 6 22.79 -61.47 -38.48
CA ASN A 6 22.53 -60.20 -37.78
C ASN A 6 21.44 -59.32 -38.42
N VAL A 7 20.40 -59.09 -37.62
CA VAL A 7 19.28 -58.20 -37.93
C VAL A 7 19.82 -56.77 -37.97
N PRO A 8 19.75 -56.04 -39.11
CA PRO A 8 20.39 -54.73 -39.26
C PRO A 8 19.66 -53.58 -38.53
N SER A 9 18.67 -53.88 -37.70
CA SER A 9 17.78 -52.91 -37.07
C SER A 9 18.04 -52.72 -35.57
N VAL A 10 19.29 -52.83 -35.13
CA VAL A 10 19.68 -52.47 -33.75
C VAL A 10 20.87 -51.52 -33.74
N GLY A 11 20.68 -50.35 -33.14
CA GLY A 11 21.71 -49.34 -32.87
C GLY A 11 21.74 -49.05 -31.37
N ARG A 12 22.94 -48.96 -30.79
CA ARG A 12 23.16 -48.61 -29.37
C ARG A 12 23.76 -47.21 -29.32
N ILE A 13 23.24 -46.34 -28.45
CA ILE A 13 23.80 -45.01 -28.18
C ILE A 13 24.42 -45.03 -26.77
N PRO A 14 25.73 -45.30 -26.63
CA PRO A 14 26.38 -45.22 -25.32
C PRO A 14 26.31 -43.77 -24.82
N ASN A 15 25.87 -43.58 -23.57
CA ASN A 15 25.58 -42.29 -22.90
C ASN A 15 24.21 -41.66 -23.17
N GLY A 16 23.34 -42.32 -23.94
CA GLY A 16 21.97 -41.86 -24.17
C GLY A 16 21.87 -40.60 -25.04
N ALA A 17 20.68 -39.99 -25.05
CA ALA A 17 20.43 -38.70 -25.71
C ALA A 17 19.65 -37.80 -24.76
N THR A 18 20.04 -36.53 -24.69
CA THR A 18 19.28 -35.50 -23.96
C THR A 18 18.20 -34.97 -24.88
N VAL A 19 16.93 -35.11 -24.47
CA VAL A 19 15.79 -34.49 -25.16
C VAL A 19 15.38 -33.27 -24.34
N GLU A 20 15.69 -32.09 -24.86
CA GLU A 20 15.19 -30.85 -24.28
C GLU A 20 13.83 -30.53 -24.89
N ARG A 21 12.80 -30.47 -24.05
CA ARG A 21 11.50 -29.97 -24.45
C ARG A 21 11.52 -28.45 -24.33
N GLN A 22 11.54 -27.75 -25.46
CA GLN A 22 11.33 -26.32 -25.49
C GLN A 22 10.01 -26.01 -24.78
N VAL A 23 10.08 -25.25 -23.69
CA VAL A 23 8.87 -24.71 -23.06
C VAL A 23 8.30 -23.72 -24.08
N PRO A 24 7.00 -23.80 -24.46
CA PRO A 24 6.40 -22.81 -25.34
C PRO A 24 6.64 -21.42 -24.73
N GLY A 25 7.50 -20.64 -25.37
CA GLY A 25 7.81 -19.29 -24.91
C GLY A 25 6.55 -18.44 -25.09
N LYS A 26 5.89 -18.08 -23.99
CA LYS A 26 4.73 -17.16 -24.03
C LYS A 26 5.10 -15.73 -24.45
N PHE A 27 6.40 -15.43 -24.53
CA PHE A 27 6.91 -14.12 -24.94
C PHE A 27 6.68 -13.84 -26.43
N GLY A 28 6.57 -14.88 -27.26
CA GLY A 28 6.15 -14.81 -28.66
C GLY A 28 4.84 -15.55 -28.84
N GLY A 29 3.81 -15.16 -28.06
CA GLY A 29 2.47 -15.74 -28.15
C GLY A 29 1.99 -15.85 -29.60
N ARG A 30 0.99 -16.71 -29.83
CA ARG A 30 0.40 -16.85 -31.17
C ARG A 30 0.03 -15.45 -31.68
N ASP A 31 0.20 -15.23 -32.98
CA ASP A 31 -0.06 -13.94 -33.64
C ASP A 31 -1.23 -13.20 -32.96
N ASP A 32 -0.94 -12.00 -32.43
CA ASP A 32 -1.83 -11.10 -31.68
C ASP A 32 -2.08 -11.36 -30.16
N ASP A 33 -1.37 -12.30 -29.51
CA ASP A 33 -1.51 -12.49 -28.05
C ASP A 33 -1.10 -11.22 -27.27
N PRO A 34 -1.95 -10.63 -26.43
CA PRO A 34 -1.63 -9.40 -25.73
C PRO A 34 -0.58 -9.61 -24.62
N ILE A 35 0.21 -8.58 -24.35
CA ILE A 35 1.20 -8.58 -23.27
C ILE A 35 0.46 -8.32 -21.96
N VAL A 36 0.62 -9.20 -20.97
CA VAL A 36 0.01 -9.02 -19.64
C VAL A 36 1.09 -8.64 -18.64
N LEU A 37 0.93 -7.45 -18.06
CA LEU A 37 1.76 -6.91 -16.99
C LEU A 37 1.06 -7.19 -15.66
N ASN A 38 1.78 -7.79 -14.71
CA ASN A 38 1.27 -8.04 -13.38
C ASN A 38 1.87 -7.05 -12.39
N LEU A 39 1.02 -6.34 -11.65
CA LEU A 39 1.40 -5.44 -10.57
C LEU A 39 1.90 -6.26 -9.37
N HIS A 40 2.94 -5.78 -8.70
CA HIS A 40 3.45 -6.38 -7.46
C HIS A 40 2.47 -6.28 -6.29
N GLN A 41 1.70 -5.19 -6.25
CA GLN A 41 0.65 -4.95 -5.26
C GLN A 41 -0.65 -4.71 -6.00
N ALA A 42 -1.66 -5.52 -5.71
CA ALA A 42 -2.97 -5.41 -6.32
C ALA A 42 -3.66 -4.13 -5.81
N ASP A 43 -3.93 -3.18 -6.70
CA ASP A 43 -4.63 -1.95 -6.40
C ASP A 43 -5.25 -1.35 -7.68
N PHE A 44 -6.57 -1.15 -7.65
CA PHE A 44 -7.32 -0.66 -8.81
C PHE A 44 -6.88 0.74 -9.25
N THR A 45 -6.54 1.62 -8.31
CA THR A 45 -6.12 2.99 -8.64
C THR A 45 -4.76 2.98 -9.33
N THR A 46 -3.86 2.10 -8.90
CA THR A 46 -2.53 1.89 -9.49
C THR A 46 -2.64 1.27 -10.87
N ALA A 47 -3.51 0.26 -11.05
CA ALA A 47 -3.78 -0.34 -12.35
C ALA A 47 -4.32 0.69 -13.35
N GLU A 48 -5.30 1.51 -12.96
CA GLU A 48 -5.84 2.60 -13.77
C GLU A 48 -4.79 3.66 -14.14
N ARG A 49 -3.96 4.08 -13.16
CA ARG A 49 -2.86 5.03 -13.43
C ARG A 49 -1.82 4.44 -14.39
N MET A 50 -1.53 3.15 -14.28
CA MET A 50 -0.62 2.46 -15.19
C MET A 50 -1.19 2.42 -16.61
N VAL A 51 -2.47 2.08 -16.76
CA VAL A 51 -3.16 2.12 -18.06
C VAL A 51 -3.10 3.51 -18.67
N ALA A 52 -3.40 4.56 -17.90
CA ALA A 52 -3.34 5.93 -18.37
C ALA A 52 -1.92 6.33 -18.84
N ALA A 53 -0.89 5.97 -18.07
CA ALA A 53 0.50 6.26 -18.42
C ALA A 53 0.95 5.52 -19.69
N ILE A 54 0.58 4.24 -19.85
CA ILE A 54 0.88 3.45 -21.05
C ILE A 54 0.18 4.05 -22.28
N ASN A 55 -1.12 4.36 -22.16
CA ASN A 55 -1.90 4.94 -23.25
C ASN A 55 -1.37 6.32 -23.66
N GLN A 56 -0.89 7.11 -22.69
CA GLN A 56 -0.24 8.39 -22.96
C GLN A 56 1.11 8.23 -23.69
N ALA A 57 1.93 7.24 -23.30
CA ALA A 57 3.23 6.99 -23.92
C ALA A 57 3.11 6.42 -25.35
N LEU A 58 2.11 5.56 -25.60
CA LEU A 58 1.92 4.88 -26.88
C LEU A 58 0.98 5.63 -27.84
N GLY A 59 0.24 6.63 -27.36
CA GLY A 59 -0.60 7.48 -28.21
C GLY A 59 -1.88 6.79 -28.71
N GLY A 60 -2.65 6.16 -27.82
CA GLY A 60 -3.91 5.49 -28.18
C GLY A 60 -4.52 4.70 -27.01
N GLN A 61 -5.46 3.81 -27.30
CA GLN A 61 -6.02 2.87 -26.32
C GLN A 61 -5.36 1.49 -26.45
N ALA A 62 -4.05 1.44 -26.22
CA ALA A 62 -3.26 0.22 -26.33
C ALA A 62 -3.30 -0.63 -25.05
N ALA A 63 -3.60 -0.04 -23.89
CA ALA A 63 -3.64 -0.71 -22.60
C ALA A 63 -5.03 -0.67 -21.95
N GLN A 64 -5.37 -1.75 -21.23
CA GLN A 64 -6.60 -1.90 -20.47
C GLN A 64 -6.31 -2.70 -19.18
N ALA A 65 -6.94 -2.32 -18.06
CA ALA A 65 -6.86 -3.09 -16.82
C ALA A 65 -7.89 -4.23 -16.85
N ILE A 66 -7.45 -5.46 -16.60
CA ILE A 66 -8.34 -6.63 -16.49
C ILE A 66 -8.88 -6.71 -15.05
N ASP A 67 -8.00 -6.51 -14.08
CA ASP A 67 -8.30 -6.54 -12.65
C ASP A 67 -7.31 -5.64 -11.87
N ALA A 68 -7.37 -5.67 -10.53
CA ALA A 68 -6.50 -4.86 -9.66
C ALA A 68 -4.99 -5.20 -9.79
N SER A 69 -4.65 -6.33 -10.40
CA SER A 69 -3.29 -6.84 -10.50
C SER A 69 -2.80 -7.03 -11.93
N SER A 70 -3.69 -7.14 -12.93
CA SER A 70 -3.32 -7.45 -14.31
C SER A 70 -3.72 -6.34 -15.27
N VAL A 71 -2.72 -5.82 -16.00
CA VAL A 71 -2.89 -4.83 -17.07
C VAL A 71 -2.49 -5.46 -18.40
N GLN A 72 -3.39 -5.41 -19.36
CA GLN A 72 -3.20 -5.94 -20.70
C GLN A 72 -2.77 -4.83 -21.65
N VAL A 73 -1.75 -5.08 -22.46
CA VAL A 73 -1.24 -4.17 -23.48
C VAL A 73 -1.24 -4.89 -24.83
N LEU A 74 -1.91 -4.31 -25.82
CA LEU A 74 -1.88 -4.79 -27.18
C LEU A 74 -0.46 -4.57 -27.75
N GLY A 75 0.15 -5.65 -28.23
CA GLY A 75 1.50 -5.63 -28.78
C GLY A 75 1.54 -6.15 -30.23
N PRO A 76 2.56 -5.76 -31.01
CA PRO A 76 2.72 -6.21 -32.39
C PRO A 76 2.93 -7.74 -32.47
N ALA A 77 2.56 -8.35 -33.60
CA ALA A 77 2.81 -9.77 -33.84
C ALA A 77 4.31 -10.08 -33.98
N ASP A 78 5.12 -9.14 -34.50
CA ASP A 78 6.56 -9.30 -34.66
C ASP A 78 7.29 -9.38 -33.29
N PRO A 79 7.97 -10.49 -32.97
CA PRO A 79 8.71 -10.66 -31.73
C PRO A 79 9.77 -9.57 -31.49
N ASN A 80 10.42 -9.06 -32.53
CA ASN A 80 11.43 -8.00 -32.37
C ASN A 80 10.78 -6.68 -31.91
N GLN A 81 9.64 -6.34 -32.49
CA GLN A 81 8.88 -5.15 -32.10
C GLN A 81 8.27 -5.30 -30.70
N ARG A 82 7.95 -6.53 -30.26
CA ARG A 82 7.53 -6.79 -28.86
C ARG A 82 8.63 -6.49 -27.87
N VAL A 83 9.88 -6.87 -28.14
CA VAL A 83 11.01 -6.52 -27.28
C VAL A 83 11.15 -5.01 -27.17
N SER A 84 11.05 -4.29 -28.30
CA SER A 84 11.07 -2.82 -28.31
C SER A 84 9.93 -2.21 -27.50
N LEU A 85 8.71 -2.73 -27.64
CA LEU A 85 7.55 -2.27 -26.87
C LEU A 85 7.75 -2.48 -25.37
N ILE A 86 8.24 -3.65 -24.96
CA ILE A 86 8.52 -3.94 -23.54
C ILE A 86 9.58 -3.00 -22.98
N ALA A 87 10.64 -2.71 -23.75
CA ALA A 87 11.65 -1.73 -23.34
C ALA A 87 11.04 -0.33 -23.16
N VAL A 88 10.08 0.07 -23.99
CA VAL A 88 9.36 1.34 -23.79
C VAL A 88 8.51 1.28 -22.52
N LEU A 89 7.74 0.20 -22.32
CA LEU A 89 6.88 0.01 -21.15
C LEU A 89 7.68 0.01 -19.83
N GLU A 90 8.88 -0.57 -19.81
CA GLU A 90 9.77 -0.61 -18.65
C GLU A 90 10.21 0.79 -18.20
N ASN A 91 10.31 1.74 -19.12
CA ASN A 91 10.75 3.11 -18.83
C ASN A 91 9.61 4.07 -18.44
N ILE A 92 8.37 3.60 -18.38
CA ILE A 92 7.22 4.43 -17.98
C ILE A 92 7.18 4.57 -16.47
N GLU A 93 7.36 5.80 -15.98
CA GLU A 93 7.20 6.11 -14.56
C GLU A 93 5.73 6.28 -14.20
N VAL A 94 5.27 5.54 -13.18
CA VAL A 94 3.92 5.62 -12.64
C VAL A 94 4.01 5.82 -11.14
N VAL A 95 3.30 6.83 -10.62
CA VAL A 95 3.16 7.02 -9.18
C VAL A 95 2.04 6.11 -8.67
N PRO A 96 2.35 5.08 -7.85
CA PRO A 96 1.34 4.17 -7.34
C PRO A 96 0.29 4.90 -6.50
N ALA A 97 -0.86 4.26 -6.30
CA ALA A 97 -1.82 4.77 -5.33
C ALA A 97 -1.22 4.78 -3.92
N GLN A 98 -1.74 5.66 -3.09
CA GLN A 98 -1.36 5.68 -1.67
C GLN A 98 -1.88 4.38 -1.04
N GLY A 99 -0.96 3.56 -0.54
CA GLY A 99 -1.30 2.35 0.19
C GLY A 99 -2.05 2.65 1.49
N ALA A 100 -2.65 1.63 2.09
CA ALA A 100 -3.28 1.76 3.40
C ALA A 100 -2.28 2.31 4.42
N ALA A 101 -2.74 3.21 5.29
CA ALA A 101 -1.93 3.71 6.40
C ALA A 101 -1.56 2.55 7.32
N LYS A 102 -0.27 2.37 7.61
CA LYS A 102 0.26 1.26 8.43
C LYS A 102 1.01 1.79 9.63
N VAL A 103 0.88 1.13 10.77
CA VAL A 103 1.69 1.37 11.96
C VAL A 103 2.34 0.06 12.34
N ILE A 104 3.66 0.01 12.29
CA ILE A 104 4.43 -1.18 12.63
C ILE A 104 5.11 -0.92 13.97
N VAL A 105 4.86 -1.79 14.95
CA VAL A 105 5.50 -1.69 16.26
C VAL A 105 6.28 -2.95 16.55
N ASN A 106 7.57 -2.79 16.91
CA ASN A 106 8.37 -3.88 17.41
C ASN A 106 8.30 -3.90 18.94
N SER A 107 7.66 -4.94 19.48
CA SER A 107 7.45 -5.13 20.91
C SER A 107 8.75 -5.34 21.70
N ARG A 108 9.79 -5.87 21.06
CA ARG A 108 11.08 -6.16 21.69
C ARG A 108 12.00 -4.94 21.74
N THR A 109 12.08 -4.19 20.64
CA THR A 109 12.99 -3.03 20.54
C THR A 109 12.31 -1.72 20.88
N GLY A 110 10.98 -1.70 20.97
CA GLY A 110 10.17 -0.50 21.14
C GLY A 110 10.17 0.42 19.93
N THR A 111 10.58 -0.06 18.77
CA THR A 111 10.63 0.73 17.53
C THR A 111 9.24 0.85 16.93
N VAL A 112 8.80 2.08 16.68
CA VAL A 112 7.51 2.38 16.05
C VAL A 112 7.77 3.02 14.69
N VAL A 113 7.26 2.40 13.62
CA VAL A 113 7.30 2.94 12.25
C VAL A 113 5.88 3.32 11.86
N ILE A 114 5.70 4.61 11.59
CA ILE A 114 4.41 5.19 11.21
C ILE A 114 4.46 5.42 9.69
N GLY A 115 3.57 4.75 8.96
CA GLY A 115 3.37 4.95 7.54
C GLY A 115 2.72 6.30 7.24
N GLN A 116 2.63 6.63 5.96
CA GLN A 116 1.99 7.87 5.54
C GLN A 116 0.48 7.86 5.83
N ASN A 117 -0.07 9.05 6.09
CA ASN A 117 -1.50 9.30 6.27
C ASN A 117 -2.17 8.58 7.46
N VAL A 118 -1.41 8.22 8.50
CA VAL A 118 -2.02 7.70 9.74
C VAL A 118 -2.67 8.85 10.51
N GLN A 119 -4.00 8.81 10.59
CA GLN A 119 -4.81 9.79 11.31
C GLN A 119 -5.55 9.13 12.48
N VAL A 120 -5.74 9.92 13.53
CA VAL A 120 -6.42 9.50 14.75
C VAL A 120 -7.67 10.36 14.94
N GLY A 121 -8.81 9.69 15.07
CA GLY A 121 -10.10 10.29 15.34
C GLY A 121 -10.32 10.54 16.84
N PRO A 122 -11.45 11.17 17.20
CA PRO A 122 -11.79 11.45 18.59
C PRO A 122 -11.90 10.17 19.41
N ALA A 123 -11.16 10.09 20.52
CA ALA A 123 -11.18 8.97 21.45
C ALA A 123 -10.49 9.36 22.75
N ALA A 124 -10.90 8.73 23.85
CA ALA A 124 -10.18 8.80 25.11
C ALA A 124 -9.75 7.40 25.53
N VAL A 125 -8.46 7.22 25.80
CA VAL A 125 -7.85 5.95 26.22
C VAL A 125 -7.11 6.17 27.52
N SER A 126 -7.42 5.36 28.52
CA SER A 126 -6.69 5.33 29.79
C SER A 126 -5.90 4.03 29.87
N HIS A 127 -4.60 4.13 30.09
CA HIS A 127 -3.71 2.97 30.23
C HIS A 127 -2.64 3.25 31.28
N GLY A 128 -2.50 2.35 32.26
CA GLY A 128 -1.60 2.54 33.40
C GLY A 128 -1.94 3.81 34.20
N ASN A 129 -0.98 4.72 34.31
CA ASN A 129 -1.10 6.02 34.97
C ASN A 129 -1.35 7.19 33.98
N MET A 130 -1.63 6.90 32.71
CA MET A 130 -1.79 7.89 31.65
C MET A 130 -3.21 7.87 31.07
N THR A 131 -3.70 9.05 30.71
CA THR A 131 -4.95 9.23 29.98
C THR A 131 -4.69 10.09 28.75
N VAL A 132 -4.96 9.54 27.57
CA VAL A 132 -4.85 10.21 26.28
C VAL A 132 -6.27 10.56 25.83
N THR A 133 -6.53 11.85 25.61
CA THR A 133 -7.86 12.33 25.20
C THR A 133 -7.73 13.13 23.90
N ILE A 134 -8.44 12.66 22.87
CA ILE A 134 -8.49 13.26 21.54
C ILE A 134 -9.90 13.81 21.38
N THR A 135 -10.06 15.13 21.45
CA THR A 135 -11.36 15.80 21.37
C THR A 135 -11.52 16.44 20.02
N ALA A 136 -12.64 16.16 19.35
CA ALA A 136 -13.09 17.05 18.28
C ALA A 136 -13.60 18.34 18.90
N ASP A 137 -12.93 19.45 18.63
CA ASP A 137 -13.42 20.79 18.96
C ASP A 137 -14.13 21.38 17.74
N PRO A 138 -15.46 21.18 17.58
CA PRO A 138 -16.23 21.93 16.61
C PRO A 138 -16.40 23.33 17.18
N ILE A 139 -15.51 24.25 16.82
CA ILE A 139 -15.68 25.62 17.23
C ILE A 139 -16.81 26.22 16.43
N VAL A 140 -17.87 26.74 17.02
CA VAL A 140 -18.99 27.33 16.28
C VAL A 140 -18.87 28.85 16.33
N SER A 141 -18.51 29.49 15.21
CA SER A 141 -18.61 30.95 15.03
C SER A 141 -20.02 31.29 14.60
N GLN A 142 -20.89 31.56 15.58
CA GLN A 142 -22.25 32.01 15.33
C GLN A 142 -22.29 33.55 15.40
N PRO A 143 -22.49 34.25 14.26
CA PRO A 143 -22.58 35.70 14.25
C PRO A 143 -23.90 36.19 14.88
N ALA A 144 -23.93 37.46 15.31
CA ALA A 144 -25.01 38.04 16.13
C ALA A 144 -26.40 37.97 15.45
N PRO A 145 -27.49 37.89 16.23
CA PRO A 145 -28.85 37.90 15.66
C PRO A 145 -29.06 39.11 14.74
N PHE A 146 -29.69 38.89 13.58
CA PHE A 146 -29.91 39.88 12.50
C PHE A 146 -28.67 40.33 11.71
N SER A 147 -27.48 39.76 11.92
CA SER A 147 -26.25 40.22 11.25
C SER A 147 -26.04 39.72 9.81
N GLY A 148 -27.01 38.99 9.22
CA GLY A 148 -26.89 38.41 7.87
C GLY A 148 -25.74 37.41 7.68
N GLY A 149 -25.00 37.08 8.74
CA GLY A 149 -23.85 36.17 8.70
C GLY A 149 -24.28 34.71 8.79
N ARG A 150 -23.51 33.82 8.15
CA ARG A 150 -23.70 32.37 8.26
C ARG A 150 -22.74 31.82 9.32
N THR A 151 -23.22 30.91 10.14
CA THR A 151 -22.40 30.22 11.14
C THR A 151 -21.25 29.46 10.45
N ALA A 152 -20.01 29.63 10.93
CA ALA A 152 -18.81 28.98 10.39
C ALA A 152 -17.96 28.38 11.52
N VAL A 153 -17.24 27.28 11.31
CA VAL A 153 -16.55 26.56 12.40
C VAL A 153 -15.04 26.92 12.47
N VAL A 154 -14.47 27.40 13.60
CA VAL A 154 -13.07 27.97 13.68
C VAL A 154 -12.24 27.74 14.98
N PRO A 155 -11.13 26.96 15.00
CA PRO A 155 -10.08 26.82 16.05
C PRO A 155 -9.98 27.75 17.29
N ASN A 156 -10.27 27.36 18.55
CA ASN A 156 -9.84 28.12 19.75
C ASN A 156 -9.74 27.28 21.05
N ALA A 157 -8.60 27.32 21.74
CA ALA A 157 -8.36 26.60 22.99
C ALA A 157 -7.95 27.56 24.13
N ASN A 158 -8.63 27.46 25.28
CA ASN A 158 -8.19 28.07 26.54
C ASN A 158 -8.52 27.08 27.67
N ILE A 159 -7.54 26.70 28.48
CA ILE A 159 -7.71 25.65 29.51
C ILE A 159 -7.13 26.15 30.84
N SER A 160 -7.98 26.18 31.86
CA SER A 160 -7.63 26.31 33.27
C SER A 160 -8.04 25.02 33.98
N VAL A 161 -7.16 24.37 34.73
CA VAL A 161 -7.53 23.32 35.69
C VAL A 161 -6.59 23.34 36.90
N ASN A 162 -7.20 23.26 38.08
CA ASN A 162 -6.57 23.00 39.37
C ASN A 162 -6.76 21.52 39.72
N GLN A 163 -5.71 20.91 40.28
CA GLN A 163 -5.64 19.69 41.10
C GLN A 163 -5.11 18.37 40.48
N GLU A 164 -4.07 17.91 41.17
CA GLU A 164 -3.27 16.66 41.14
C GLU A 164 -2.60 16.22 39.82
N LYS A 165 -1.26 16.18 39.88
CA LYS A 165 -0.31 15.86 38.80
C LYS A 165 -0.57 14.48 38.18
N LYS A 166 -1.49 14.40 37.23
CA LYS A 166 -1.58 13.34 36.23
C LYS A 166 -1.31 13.97 34.86
N PRO A 167 -0.31 13.50 34.09
CA PRO A 167 -0.07 14.06 32.76
C PRO A 167 -1.24 13.68 31.85
N MET A 168 -2.01 14.70 31.45
CA MET A 168 -3.16 14.59 30.55
C MET A 168 -2.79 15.28 29.24
N PHE A 169 -3.02 14.60 28.11
CA PHE A 169 -2.73 15.13 26.77
C PHE A 169 -4.03 15.33 26.01
N LEU A 170 -4.20 16.53 25.47
CA LEU A 170 -5.30 16.90 24.61
C LEU A 170 -4.78 17.04 23.17
N PHE A 171 -5.38 16.31 22.25
CA PHE A 171 -5.06 16.40 20.82
C PHE A 171 -6.32 16.74 20.01
N ASN A 172 -6.15 17.56 18.97
CA ASN A 172 -7.19 17.84 17.99
C ASN A 172 -7.39 16.61 17.07
N PRO A 173 -8.58 16.39 16.48
CA PRO A 173 -8.82 15.31 15.52
C PRO A 173 -8.10 15.59 14.21
N GLY A 174 -7.66 14.53 13.53
CA GLY A 174 -6.89 14.66 12.28
C GLY A 174 -5.43 15.06 12.51
N VAL A 175 -4.99 15.11 13.77
CA VAL A 175 -3.57 15.19 14.11
C VAL A 175 -2.89 13.90 13.64
N ALA A 176 -1.71 14.07 13.04
CA ALA A 176 -0.90 12.95 12.59
C ALA A 176 -0.40 12.16 13.82
N LEU A 177 -0.42 10.82 13.73
CA LEU A 177 -0.10 9.96 14.87
C LEU A 177 1.31 10.19 15.44
N ASP A 178 2.22 10.74 14.64
CA ASP A 178 3.58 11.08 15.05
C ASP A 178 3.62 12.11 16.18
N ASP A 179 2.72 13.09 16.20
CA ASP A 179 2.61 14.08 17.28
C ASP A 179 2.19 13.43 18.61
N ILE A 180 1.28 12.45 18.56
CA ILE A 180 0.85 11.70 19.73
C ILE A 180 2.00 10.85 20.28
N VAL A 181 2.70 10.13 19.41
CA VAL A 181 3.83 9.28 19.81
C VAL A 181 4.98 10.11 20.39
N ARG A 182 5.27 11.29 19.83
CA ARG A 182 6.30 12.20 20.37
C ARG A 182 5.93 12.68 21.77
N ALA A 183 4.69 13.10 22.00
CA ALA A 183 4.22 13.56 23.30
C ALA A 183 4.24 12.42 24.34
N VAL A 184 3.84 11.21 23.96
CA VAL A 184 3.86 10.02 24.82
C VAL A 184 5.29 9.60 25.16
N ASN A 185 6.22 9.61 24.19
CA ASN A 185 7.63 9.29 24.41
C ASN A 185 8.34 10.32 25.30
N GLN A 186 7.99 11.62 25.20
CA GLN A 186 8.55 12.67 26.07
C GLN A 186 8.23 12.48 27.56
N VAL A 187 7.18 11.71 27.86
CA VAL A 187 6.66 11.49 29.22
C VAL A 187 7.14 10.15 29.78
N GLY A 188 7.88 9.38 28.97
CA GLY A 188 8.53 8.14 29.39
C GLY A 188 7.62 6.92 29.41
N ALA A 189 6.56 6.90 28.59
CA ALA A 189 5.74 5.70 28.42
C ALA A 189 6.61 4.54 27.92
N SER A 190 6.38 3.33 28.45
CA SER A 190 7.09 2.17 27.94
C SER A 190 6.56 1.81 26.54
N PRO A 191 7.38 1.18 25.68
CA PRO A 191 6.90 0.73 24.38
C PRO A 191 5.70 -0.21 24.47
N THR A 192 5.61 -1.00 25.54
CA THR A 192 4.47 -1.86 25.83
C THR A 192 3.19 -1.06 26.09
N ASP A 193 3.29 0.04 26.84
CA ASP A 193 2.14 0.93 27.09
C ASP A 193 1.66 1.58 25.79
N LEU A 194 2.60 1.93 24.90
CA LEU A 194 2.28 2.53 23.60
C LEU A 194 1.55 1.53 22.69
N ILE A 195 1.96 0.26 22.67
CA ILE A 195 1.24 -0.81 21.94
C ILE A 195 -0.19 -0.90 22.46
N ALA A 196 -0.38 -0.96 23.77
CA ALA A 196 -1.70 -1.08 24.37
C ALA A 196 -2.61 0.12 24.06
N ILE A 197 -2.05 1.34 24.05
CA ILE A 197 -2.79 2.55 23.65
C ILE A 197 -3.18 2.47 22.16
N LEU A 198 -2.26 2.07 21.28
CA LEU A 198 -2.55 1.94 19.84
C LEU A 198 -3.57 0.84 19.54
N GLU A 199 -3.49 -0.29 20.24
CA GLU A 199 -4.48 -1.38 20.15
C GLU A 199 -5.85 -0.91 20.63
N ALA A 200 -5.91 -0.18 21.76
CA ALA A 200 -7.16 0.40 22.26
C ALA A 200 -7.76 1.43 21.28
N LEU A 201 -6.93 2.29 20.68
CA LEU A 201 -7.37 3.25 19.66
C LEU A 201 -7.87 2.55 18.38
N LYS A 202 -7.25 1.43 17.98
CA LYS A 202 -7.71 0.59 16.86
C LYS A 202 -9.05 -0.07 17.20
N ALA A 203 -9.19 -0.64 18.39
CA ALA A 203 -10.43 -1.27 18.86
C ALA A 203 -11.59 -0.27 18.98
N ALA A 204 -11.30 0.98 19.37
CA ALA A 204 -12.27 2.07 19.40
C ALA A 204 -12.62 2.62 18.00
N GLY A 205 -11.98 2.14 16.93
CA GLY A 205 -12.18 2.63 15.56
C GLY A 205 -11.63 4.04 15.31
N ALA A 206 -10.89 4.59 16.27
CA ALA A 206 -10.29 5.91 16.24
C ALA A 206 -8.98 5.93 15.46
N LEU A 207 -8.19 4.85 15.49
CA LEU A 207 -7.00 4.70 14.65
C LEU A 207 -7.41 4.27 13.24
N LYS A 208 -7.21 5.15 12.25
CA LYS A 208 -7.43 4.82 10.81
C LYS A 208 -6.15 4.28 10.17
N ALA A 209 -5.68 3.15 10.67
CA ALA A 209 -4.51 2.46 10.13
C ALA A 209 -4.49 0.97 10.47
N GLU A 210 -3.75 0.20 9.67
CA GLU A 210 -3.41 -1.18 9.98
C GLU A 210 -2.27 -1.21 11.00
N LEU A 211 -2.58 -1.62 12.23
CA LEU A 211 -1.56 -1.90 13.25
C LEU A 211 -0.99 -3.31 13.07
N ILE A 212 0.34 -3.41 12.90
CA ILE A 212 1.13 -4.63 12.79
C ILE A 212 2.12 -4.67 13.95
N VAL A 213 2.13 -5.76 14.73
CA VAL A 213 3.04 -5.94 15.87
C VAL A 213 4.04 -7.05 15.56
N ILE A 214 5.33 -6.78 15.77
CA ILE A 214 6.49 -7.65 15.47
C ILE A 214 7.32 -7.93 16.72
#